data_AF-A0A7S2NCH9-F1
#
_entry.id   AF-A0A7S2NCH9-F1
#
_cell.length_a   1.000
_cell.length_b   1.000
_cell.length_c   1.000
_cell.angle_alpha   90.00
_cell.angle_beta   90.00
_cell.angle_gamma   90.00
#
_symmetry.space_group_name_H-M   'P 1'
#
loop_
_entity.id
_entity.type
_entity.pdbx_description
1 polymer ?
#
loop_
_entity_poly.entity_id
_entity_poly.type
_entity_poly.pdbx_seq_one_letter_code
_entity_poly.pdbx_strand_id
1 'polypeptide(L)'
;EANVGGAAFYSEAFPAMITGWRAAFANPSLWFGFVQIAGWSYSRPFGKQQCEQDHSWAAGDLRQAQLAALSLPNVGFSTAVDTGDWGNIHPPDKQTVARRLAEQALVQVYGKEILSADLPMYAGSSVA
;
A
#
# COMPACT_ATOMS: atom_id res chain seq x y z
N GLU A 1 -4.47 -7.92 -0.29
CA GLU A 1 -4.02 -9.29 0.08
C GLU A 1 -4.29 -10.30 -1.03
N ALA A 2 -5.48 -10.34 -1.64
CA ALA A 2 -5.83 -11.35 -2.66
C ALA A 2 -5.01 -11.27 -3.97
N ASN A 3 -4.30 -10.16 -4.23
CA ASN A 3 -3.43 -9.99 -5.40
C ASN A 3 -1.97 -10.40 -5.14
N VAL A 4 -1.67 -11.06 -4.01
CA VAL A 4 -0.31 -11.58 -3.75
C VAL A 4 -0.02 -12.67 -4.78
N GLY A 5 1.00 -12.45 -5.61
CA GLY A 5 1.30 -13.25 -6.82
C GLY A 5 1.01 -12.54 -8.14
N GLY A 6 0.27 -11.43 -8.12
CA GLY A 6 -0.09 -10.62 -9.30
C GLY A 6 0.56 -9.23 -9.33
N ALA A 7 1.78 -9.09 -8.80
CA ALA A 7 2.41 -7.78 -8.58
C ALA A 7 2.52 -6.93 -9.86
N ALA A 8 2.96 -7.52 -10.99
CA ALA A 8 3.10 -6.81 -12.26
C ALA A 8 1.77 -6.24 -12.77
N PHE A 9 0.69 -7.02 -12.70
CA PHE A 9 -0.65 -6.51 -13.03
C PHE A 9 -1.09 -5.42 -12.05
N TYR A 10 -0.83 -5.62 -10.76
CA TYR A 10 -1.25 -4.66 -9.72
C TYR A 10 -0.57 -3.30 -9.86
N SER A 11 0.69 -3.24 -10.29
CA SER A 11 1.40 -1.97 -10.53
C SER A 11 0.76 -1.11 -11.62
N GLU A 12 0.03 -1.71 -12.55
CA GLU A 12 -0.71 -0.98 -13.59
C GLU A 12 -2.17 -0.73 -13.17
N ALA A 13 -2.82 -1.77 -12.65
CA ALA A 13 -4.24 -1.74 -12.33
C ALA A 13 -4.56 -0.78 -11.16
N PHE A 14 -3.66 -0.65 -10.17
CA PHE A 14 -3.93 0.16 -8.99
C PHE A 14 -3.93 1.67 -9.27
N PRO A 15 -2.92 2.26 -9.95
CA PRO A 15 -3.00 3.65 -10.42
C PRO A 15 -4.20 3.90 -11.37
N ALA A 16 -4.51 2.93 -12.24
CA ALA A 16 -5.65 3.03 -13.13
C ALA A 16 -6.99 3.10 -12.36
N MET A 17 -7.14 2.29 -11.31
CA MET A 17 -8.31 2.33 -10.42
C MET A 17 -8.47 3.70 -9.76
N ILE A 18 -7.39 4.29 -9.23
CA ILE A 18 -7.42 5.61 -8.59
C ILE A 18 -7.87 6.68 -9.60
N THR A 19 -7.31 6.64 -10.81
CA THR A 19 -7.69 7.55 -11.90
C THR A 19 -9.17 7.37 -12.29
N GLY A 20 -9.64 6.12 -12.38
CA GLY A 20 -11.03 5.80 -12.66
C GLY A 20 -11.98 6.35 -11.59
N TRP A 21 -11.64 6.23 -10.30
CA TRP A 21 -12.44 6.80 -9.23
C TRP A 21 -12.46 8.33 -9.26
N ARG A 22 -11.32 8.99 -9.51
CA ARG A 22 -11.26 10.45 -9.70
C ARG A 22 -12.19 10.92 -10.81
N ALA A 23 -12.25 10.20 -11.92
CA ALA A 23 -13.17 10.48 -13.02
C ALA A 23 -14.63 10.27 -12.59
N ALA A 24 -14.95 9.15 -11.94
CA ALA A 24 -16.30 8.84 -11.48
C ALA A 24 -16.85 9.86 -10.47
N PHE A 25 -15.97 10.41 -9.62
CA PHE A 25 -16.32 11.46 -8.65
C PHE A 25 -16.19 12.89 -9.21
N ALA A 26 -15.83 13.05 -10.49
CA ALA A 26 -15.57 14.34 -11.12
C ALA A 26 -14.59 15.23 -10.32
N ASN A 27 -13.59 14.60 -9.69
CA ASN A 27 -12.61 15.29 -8.85
C ASN A 27 -11.19 14.79 -9.18
N PRO A 28 -10.50 15.43 -10.14
CA PRO A 28 -9.16 15.01 -10.57
C PRO A 28 -8.09 15.20 -9.47
N SER A 29 -8.34 16.08 -8.50
CA SER A 29 -7.44 16.34 -7.37
C SER A 29 -7.82 15.57 -6.10
N LEU A 30 -8.80 14.65 -6.16
CA LEU A 30 -9.22 13.89 -4.98
C LEU A 30 -8.02 13.17 -4.37
N TRP A 31 -7.75 13.47 -3.09
CA TRP A 31 -6.69 12.79 -2.36
C TRP A 31 -7.02 11.31 -2.20
N PHE A 32 -6.03 10.45 -2.42
CA PHE A 32 -6.17 9.01 -2.31
C PHE A 32 -5.16 8.44 -1.30
N GLY A 33 -5.66 7.81 -0.25
CA GLY A 33 -4.84 7.16 0.77
C GLY A 33 -4.98 5.64 0.71
N PHE A 34 -3.86 4.90 0.83
CA PHE A 34 -3.91 3.44 0.93
C PHE A 34 -2.99 2.87 2.02
N VAL A 35 -3.27 1.63 2.42
CA VAL A 35 -2.42 0.88 3.36
C VAL A 35 -1.69 -0.22 2.60
N GLN A 36 -0.37 -0.25 2.72
CA GLN A 36 0.46 -1.31 2.16
C GLN A 36 0.17 -2.63 2.90
N ILE A 37 0.15 -3.77 2.19
CA ILE A 37 -0.21 -5.04 2.83
C ILE A 37 0.75 -5.41 3.98
N ALA A 38 0.20 -5.97 5.06
CA ALA A 38 0.93 -6.24 6.29
C ALA A 38 2.00 -7.34 6.16
N GLY A 39 2.86 -7.46 7.17
CA GLY A 39 3.96 -8.42 7.33
C GLY A 39 3.58 -9.92 7.45
N TRP A 40 2.48 -10.36 6.84
CA TRP A 40 2.00 -11.75 6.91
C TRP A 40 2.85 -12.72 6.08
N SER A 41 2.96 -13.96 6.57
CA SER A 41 3.57 -15.07 5.82
C SER A 41 2.62 -15.62 4.77
N TYR A 42 2.82 -15.24 3.52
CA TYR A 42 2.07 -15.82 2.40
C TYR A 42 2.64 -17.20 1.98
N SER A 43 3.63 -17.72 2.71
CA SER A 43 4.31 -19.00 2.47
C SER A 43 3.45 -20.25 2.76
N ARG A 44 2.22 -20.10 3.27
CA ARG A 44 1.28 -21.20 3.47
C ARG A 44 -0.01 -20.93 2.69
N PRO A 45 -0.31 -21.71 1.65
CA PRO A 45 -1.61 -21.57 1.00
C PRO A 45 -2.69 -22.09 1.94
N PHE A 46 -3.77 -21.31 2.08
CA PHE A 46 -5.05 -21.86 2.49
C PHE A 46 -5.47 -22.88 1.43
N GLY A 47 -5.19 -24.16 1.68
CA GLY A 47 -5.86 -25.31 1.05
C GLY A 47 -5.70 -25.49 -0.47
N LYS A 48 -4.80 -24.78 -1.16
CA LYS A 48 -4.50 -25.06 -2.58
C LYS A 48 -3.02 -25.18 -2.85
N GLN A 49 -2.67 -26.35 -3.38
CA GLN A 49 -1.45 -26.82 -4.02
C GLN A 49 -0.23 -25.89 -3.95
N GLN A 50 0.85 -26.42 -3.37
CA GLN A 50 2.21 -25.91 -3.50
C GLN A 50 2.48 -25.56 -4.97
N CYS A 51 2.49 -24.26 -5.28
CA CYS A 51 3.21 -23.78 -6.44
C CYS A 51 4.69 -23.94 -6.09
N GLU A 52 5.44 -24.72 -6.88
CA GLU A 52 6.85 -25.05 -6.66
C GLU A 52 7.82 -23.86 -6.79
N GLN A 53 7.32 -22.62 -6.85
CA GLN A 53 8.12 -21.41 -6.96
C GLN A 53 8.14 -20.70 -5.61
N ASP A 54 9.32 -20.28 -5.16
CA ASP A 54 9.54 -19.57 -3.90
C ASP A 54 8.68 -18.30 -3.80
N HIS A 55 7.44 -18.45 -3.29
CA HIS A 55 6.52 -17.35 -2.98
C HIS A 55 6.98 -16.50 -1.78
N SER A 56 8.19 -16.73 -1.27
CA SER A 56 8.77 -16.01 -0.13
C SER A 56 8.90 -14.50 -0.39
N TRP A 57 8.98 -14.08 -1.65
CA TRP A 57 9.09 -12.66 -2.05
C TRP A 57 7.81 -12.05 -2.63
N ALA A 58 6.78 -12.84 -2.95
CA ALA A 58 5.58 -12.35 -3.64
C ALA A 58 4.83 -11.23 -2.87
N ALA A 59 4.89 -11.25 -1.54
CA ALA A 59 4.35 -10.18 -0.71
C ALA A 59 5.20 -8.90 -0.81
N GLY A 60 6.52 -9.04 -0.87
CA GLY A 60 7.43 -7.91 -1.12
C GLY A 60 7.20 -7.27 -2.48
N ASP A 61 7.05 -8.08 -3.53
CA ASP A 61 6.76 -7.59 -4.88
C ASP A 61 5.42 -6.85 -4.93
N LEU A 62 4.38 -7.37 -4.27
CA LEU A 62 3.11 -6.67 -4.21
C LEU A 62 3.22 -5.34 -3.43
N ARG A 63 3.98 -5.32 -2.32
CA ARG A 63 4.24 -4.07 -1.58
C ARG A 63 4.93 -3.03 -2.46
N GLN A 64 5.92 -3.44 -3.25
CA GLN A 64 6.56 -2.57 -4.22
C GLN A 64 5.57 -2.11 -5.30
N ALA A 65 4.76 -3.01 -5.84
CA ALA A 65 3.73 -2.67 -6.83
C ALA A 65 2.68 -1.69 -6.30
N GLN A 66 2.32 -1.75 -5.01
CA GLN A 66 1.42 -0.76 -4.39
C GLN A 66 2.01 0.66 -4.45
N LEU A 67 3.33 0.83 -4.40
CA LEU A 67 3.99 2.13 -4.49
C LEU A 67 3.90 2.76 -5.88
N ALA A 68 3.54 2.01 -6.93
CA ALA A 68 3.31 2.57 -8.27
C ALA A 68 2.21 3.65 -8.26
N ALA A 69 1.25 3.60 -7.33
CA ALA A 69 0.23 4.63 -7.16
C ALA A 69 0.80 6.02 -6.82
N LEU A 70 2.01 6.08 -6.26
CA LEU A 70 2.66 7.35 -5.92
C LEU A 70 3.07 8.15 -7.15
N SER A 71 3.12 7.55 -8.35
CA SER A 71 3.32 8.31 -9.60
C SER A 71 2.15 9.24 -9.95
N LEU A 72 1.04 9.16 -9.21
CA LEU A 72 -0.10 10.06 -9.33
C LEU A 72 0.00 11.16 -8.27
N PRO A 73 -0.37 12.42 -8.60
CA PRO A 73 -0.41 13.49 -7.61
C PRO A 73 -1.49 13.21 -6.55
N ASN A 74 -1.37 13.82 -5.37
CA ASN A 74 -2.32 13.71 -4.26
C ASN A 74 -2.59 12.25 -3.83
N VAL A 75 -1.55 11.44 -3.78
CA VAL A 75 -1.60 10.07 -3.25
C VAL A 75 -0.70 9.98 -2.02
N GLY A 76 -1.24 9.45 -0.94
CA GLY A 76 -0.51 9.09 0.27
C GLY A 76 -0.66 7.61 0.57
N PHE A 77 0.20 7.09 1.43
CA PHE A 77 0.09 5.71 1.90
C PHE A 77 0.43 5.57 3.37
N SER A 78 0.28 4.37 3.92
CA SER A 78 0.81 3.96 5.22
C SER A 78 1.33 2.52 5.12
N THR A 79 2.46 2.23 5.75
CA THR A 79 2.95 0.86 5.86
C THR A 79 2.31 0.14 7.05
N ALA A 80 1.87 -1.09 6.82
CA ALA A 80 1.42 -2.04 7.85
C ALA A 80 2.41 -3.19 8.06
N VAL A 81 3.62 -3.09 7.50
CA VAL A 81 4.61 -4.17 7.54
C VAL A 81 5.07 -4.44 8.97
N ASP A 82 5.30 -3.37 9.74
CA ASP A 82 5.81 -3.38 11.11
C ASP A 82 4.72 -3.55 12.17
N THR A 83 3.47 -3.20 11.84
CA THR A 83 2.29 -3.40 12.70
C THR A 83 1.60 -4.74 12.44
N GLY A 84 2.16 -5.54 11.54
CA GLY A 84 1.64 -6.85 11.17
C GLY A 84 2.03 -7.95 12.16
N ASP A 85 1.33 -9.08 12.08
CA ASP A 85 1.72 -10.32 12.73
C ASP A 85 1.98 -11.37 11.65
N TRP A 86 3.15 -12.00 11.68
CA TRP A 86 3.51 -13.09 10.77
C TRP A 86 2.57 -14.30 10.90
N GLY A 87 1.85 -14.38 12.03
CA GLY A 87 0.80 -15.34 12.44
C GLY A 87 -0.65 -14.96 12.05
N ASN A 88 -0.90 -13.74 11.58
CA ASN A 88 -2.26 -13.29 11.25
C ASN A 88 -2.32 -12.41 10.00
N ILE A 89 -3.03 -12.88 8.97
CA ILE A 89 -3.33 -12.13 7.73
C ILE A 89 -4.18 -10.87 7.96
N HIS A 90 -4.86 -10.78 9.10
CA HIS A 90 -5.66 -9.64 9.52
C HIS A 90 -5.15 -9.07 10.87
N PRO A 91 -3.99 -8.39 10.90
CA PRO A 91 -3.41 -7.87 12.14
C PRO A 91 -4.39 -6.96 12.89
N PRO A 92 -4.49 -7.07 14.21
CA PRO A 92 -5.50 -6.36 14.99
C PRO A 92 -5.20 -4.86 15.16
N ASP A 93 -3.93 -4.44 15.08
CA ASP A 93 -3.56 -3.02 15.20
C ASP A 93 -3.91 -2.23 13.93
N LYS A 94 -5.20 -1.88 13.82
CA LYS A 94 -5.71 -0.99 12.78
C LYS A 94 -5.50 0.48 13.13
N GLN A 95 -5.32 0.81 14.41
CA GLN A 95 -5.22 2.20 14.86
C GLN A 95 -3.91 2.83 14.43
N THR A 96 -2.79 2.11 14.51
CA THR A 96 -1.48 2.64 14.13
C THR A 96 -1.43 3.01 12.65
N VAL A 97 -1.89 2.11 11.76
CA VAL A 97 -1.92 2.37 10.31
C VAL A 97 -2.91 3.47 9.95
N ALA A 98 -4.06 3.53 10.62
CA ALA A 98 -5.05 4.59 10.41
C ALA A 98 -4.51 5.96 10.84
N ARG A 99 -3.83 6.05 11.99
CA ARG A 99 -3.19 7.29 12.46
C ARG A 99 -2.17 7.80 11.45
N ARG A 100 -1.25 6.93 11.00
CA ARG A 100 -0.23 7.27 9.98
C ARG A 100 -0.87 7.79 8.69
N LEU A 101 -1.93 7.13 8.22
CA LEU A 101 -2.62 7.54 7.00
C LEU A 101 -3.38 8.87 7.18
N ALA A 102 -3.93 9.12 8.37
CA ALA A 102 -4.57 10.39 8.71
C ALA A 102 -3.54 11.53 8.79
N GLU A 103 -2.36 11.29 9.37
CA GLU A 103 -1.25 12.27 9.37
C GLU A 103 -0.83 12.64 7.95
N GLN A 104 -0.72 11.65 7.05
CA GLN A 104 -0.47 11.89 5.62
C GLN A 104 -1.53 12.78 4.97
N ALA A 105 -2.81 12.53 5.24
CA ALA A 105 -3.89 13.39 4.74
C ALA A 105 -3.82 14.81 5.32
N LEU A 106 -3.52 14.95 6.61
CA LEU A 106 -3.38 16.26 7.28
C LEU A 106 -2.25 17.10 6.67
N VAL A 107 -1.12 16.48 6.35
CA VAL A 107 0.00 17.17 5.69
C VAL A 107 -0.39 17.53 4.25
N GLN A 108 -0.78 16.55 3.44
CA GLN A 108 -0.97 16.74 2.00
C GLN A 108 -2.20 17.56 1.62
N VAL A 109 -3.30 17.46 2.39
CA VAL A 109 -4.59 18.11 2.07
C VAL A 109 -4.79 19.40 2.87
N TYR A 110 -4.32 19.45 4.12
CA TYR A 110 -4.60 20.54 5.04
C TYR A 110 -3.37 21.38 5.41
N GLY A 111 -2.19 21.07 4.84
CA GLY A 111 -0.96 21.84 5.06
C GLY A 111 -0.49 21.83 6.50
N LYS A 112 -0.79 20.78 7.27
CA LYS A 112 -0.29 20.64 8.64
C LYS A 112 1.18 20.24 8.62
N GLU A 113 1.96 20.77 9.55
CA GLU A 113 3.36 20.35 9.76
C GLU A 113 3.38 19.20 10.77
N ILE A 114 3.60 17.97 10.28
CA ILE A 114 3.68 16.76 11.12
C ILE A 114 4.94 16.00 10.73
N LEU A 115 5.99 16.10 11.55
CA LEU A 115 7.31 15.50 11.28
C LEU A 115 7.27 13.96 11.20
N SER A 116 6.32 13.30 11.88
CA SER A 116 6.14 11.85 11.84
C SER A 116 5.44 11.34 10.59
N ALA A 117 4.88 12.23 9.77
CA ALA A 117 4.14 11.83 8.60
C ALA A 117 5.07 11.23 7.54
N ASP A 118 6.34 11.64 7.47
CA ASP A 118 7.30 11.12 6.49
C ASP A 118 7.48 9.61 6.67
N LEU A 119 7.06 8.86 5.65
CA LEU A 119 7.20 7.42 5.62
C LEU A 119 8.55 7.03 5.03
N PRO A 120 9.20 5.99 5.57
CA PRO A 120 10.47 5.53 5.04
C PRO A 120 10.29 5.07 3.59
N MET A 121 10.89 5.82 2.68
CA MET A 121 11.07 5.46 1.28
C MET A 121 12.51 5.04 1.06
N TYR A 122 12.75 4.13 0.12
CA TYR A 122 14.12 3.81 -0.29
C TYR A 122 14.76 5.07 -0.89
N ALA A 123 15.98 5.42 -0.46
CA ALA A 123 16.63 6.69 -0.83
C ALA A 123 16.85 6.90 -2.34
N GLY A 124 16.73 5.84 -3.15
CA GLY A 124 16.79 5.89 -4.62
C GLY A 124 15.44 5.88 -5.34
N SER A 125 14.30 5.81 -4.64
CA SER A 125 12.98 5.93 -5.25
C SER A 125 12.50 7.37 -5.13
N SER A 126 12.63 8.15 -6.21
CA SER A 126 11.92 9.42 -6.31
C SER A 126 10.47 9.14 -6.70
N VAL A 127 9.55 9.61 -5.87
CA VAL A 127 8.19 9.89 -6.30
C VAL A 127 8.25 11.27 -6.93
N ALA A 128 8.14 11.34 -8.26
CA ALA A 128 8.07 12.60 -9.00
C ALA A 128 6.65 13.19 -8.92
#